data_AF-A0A357CWU6-F1
#
_entry.id   AF-A0A357CWU6-F1
#
_cell.length_a   1.000
_cell.length_b   1.000
_cell.length_c   1.000
_cell.angle_alpha   90.00
_cell.angle_beta   90.00
_cell.angle_gamma   90.00
#
_symmetry.space_group_name_H-M   'P 1'
#
loop_
_entity.id
_entity.type
_entity.pdbx_description
1 polymer ?
#
loop_
_entity_poly.entity_id
_entity_poly.type
_entity_poly.pdbx_seq_one_letter_code
_entity_poly.pdbx_strand_id
1 'polypeptide(L)'
;RAPIDNDMYMLKYFSDFGFDRTSEQARNIDCRMENGEAVIECDIKITASAIVPLVTGRMTWRINSESELTFDIKANVSEHIDFLPLFGMTLPLAEGFENLEFFAYGPHESYIDKRLSCRKSRFSSTVSEQFTPYIKPQECGNHYSTEFVKLTHTDGKSSITVFKKDKPFEFSALHTDAKTIADTTHYHLLKFSKNTYLNINYKQTGVGSGSCGPYTAPQYRLTEKNIGFCFGIKFC
;
A
#
# COMPACT_ATOMS: atom_id res chain seq x y z
N ARG A 1 -6.70 2.36 -3.23
CA ARG A 1 -6.30 3.78 -3.28
C ARG A 1 -7.55 4.63 -3.37
N ALA A 2 -7.57 5.82 -2.77
CA ALA A 2 -8.65 6.77 -3.00
C ALA A 2 -8.57 7.34 -4.43
N PRO A 3 -9.64 7.40 -5.23
CA PRO A 3 -9.52 7.87 -6.61
C PRO A 3 -8.97 9.31 -6.69
N ILE A 4 -8.00 9.53 -7.58
CA ILE A 4 -7.49 10.88 -7.88
C ILE A 4 -8.33 11.55 -8.96
N ASP A 5 -8.23 12.87 -9.11
CA ASP A 5 -9.00 13.59 -10.13
C ASP A 5 -8.69 13.11 -11.56
N ASN A 6 -7.47 12.64 -11.80
CA ASN A 6 -7.07 12.03 -13.07
C ASN A 6 -7.70 10.64 -13.33
N ASP A 7 -8.23 9.98 -12.31
CA ASP A 7 -8.93 8.70 -12.42
C ASP A 7 -10.39 8.86 -12.91
N MET A 8 -10.87 10.08 -13.20
CA MET A 8 -12.30 10.35 -13.46
C MET A 8 -12.93 9.45 -14.55
N TYR A 9 -12.18 9.12 -15.60
CA TYR A 9 -12.64 8.23 -16.68
C TYR A 9 -12.48 6.74 -16.35
N MET A 10 -11.74 6.40 -15.29
CA MET A 10 -11.54 5.05 -14.77
C MET A 10 -12.50 4.71 -13.62
N LEU A 11 -13.24 5.68 -13.08
CA LEU A 11 -14.18 5.46 -11.97
C LEU A 11 -15.23 4.40 -12.28
N LYS A 12 -15.73 4.39 -13.52
CA LYS A 12 -16.66 3.34 -13.95
C LYS A 12 -16.01 1.96 -13.92
N TYR A 13 -14.80 1.82 -14.45
CA TYR A 13 -14.03 0.57 -14.39
C TYR A 13 -13.78 0.14 -12.93
N PHE A 14 -13.37 1.05 -12.05
CA PHE A 14 -13.16 0.74 -10.64
C PHE A 14 -14.43 0.27 -9.93
N SER A 15 -15.56 0.92 -10.22
CA SER A 15 -16.86 0.56 -9.66
C SER A 15 -17.39 -0.76 -10.21
N ASP A 16 -17.24 -1.00 -11.52
CA ASP A 16 -17.68 -2.22 -12.19
C ASP A 16 -16.94 -3.45 -11.63
N PHE A 17 -15.65 -3.31 -11.24
CA PHE A 17 -14.86 -4.35 -10.55
C PHE A 17 -14.91 -4.29 -9.01
N GLY A 18 -15.56 -3.27 -8.44
CA GLY A 18 -15.75 -3.13 -6.99
C GLY A 18 -14.47 -2.99 -6.18
N PHE A 19 -13.42 -2.33 -6.71
CA PHE A 19 -12.15 -2.16 -5.99
C PHE A 19 -12.28 -1.36 -4.68
N ASP A 20 -13.35 -0.59 -4.52
CA ASP A 20 -13.72 0.17 -3.33
C ASP A 20 -14.34 -0.68 -2.21
N ARG A 21 -14.74 -1.91 -2.52
CA ARG A 21 -15.53 -2.79 -1.64
C ARG A 21 -15.06 -4.24 -1.69
N THR A 22 -13.75 -4.42 -1.84
CA THR A 22 -13.13 -5.75 -1.81
C THR A 22 -13.16 -6.33 -0.40
N SER A 23 -13.39 -7.63 -0.31
CA SER A 23 -13.22 -8.44 0.89
C SER A 23 -12.12 -9.49 0.65
N GLU A 24 -11.33 -9.74 1.66
CA GLU A 24 -10.32 -10.81 1.68
C GLU A 24 -10.88 -12.05 2.38
N GLN A 25 -10.56 -13.23 1.83
CA GLN A 25 -10.83 -14.53 2.46
C GLN A 25 -9.54 -15.33 2.49
N ALA A 26 -9.15 -15.77 3.69
CA ALA A 26 -8.09 -16.76 3.87
C ALA A 26 -8.70 -18.16 4.06
N ARG A 27 -8.14 -19.16 3.39
CA ARG A 27 -8.56 -20.57 3.47
C ARG A 27 -7.32 -21.45 3.53
N ASN A 28 -7.52 -22.73 3.88
CA ASN A 28 -6.44 -23.73 3.94
C ASN A 28 -5.23 -23.22 4.74
N ILE A 29 -5.51 -22.77 5.97
CA ILE A 29 -4.49 -22.18 6.84
C ILE A 29 -3.73 -23.33 7.50
N ASP A 30 -2.43 -23.41 7.22
CA ASP A 30 -1.48 -24.33 7.85
C ASP A 30 -0.48 -23.54 8.71
N CYS A 31 -0.18 -24.07 9.89
CA CYS A 31 0.77 -23.50 10.81
C CYS A 31 1.76 -24.59 11.25
N ARG A 32 3.05 -24.36 11.03
CA ARG A 32 4.10 -25.32 11.38
C ARG A 32 5.37 -24.63 11.88
N MET A 33 6.24 -25.41 12.50
CA MET A 33 7.62 -25.00 12.77
C MET A 33 8.52 -25.52 11.65
N GLU A 34 9.36 -24.66 11.10
CA GLU A 34 10.34 -25.01 10.05
C GLU A 34 11.65 -24.29 10.35
N ASN A 35 12.76 -25.03 10.52
CA ASN A 35 14.10 -24.48 10.81
C ASN A 35 14.16 -23.47 11.98
N GLY A 36 13.29 -23.62 12.98
CA GLY A 36 13.23 -22.71 14.15
C GLY A 36 12.33 -21.48 13.96
N GLU A 37 11.68 -21.33 12.81
CA GLU A 37 10.70 -20.28 12.53
C GLU A 37 9.28 -20.84 12.58
N ALA A 38 8.33 -20.03 13.04
CA ALA A 38 6.91 -20.31 12.83
C ALA A 38 6.53 -19.90 11.42
N VAL A 39 5.97 -20.84 10.65
CA VAL A 39 5.52 -20.64 9.28
C VAL A 39 4.00 -20.77 9.24
N ILE A 40 3.33 -19.73 8.73
CA ILE A 40 1.89 -19.71 8.51
C ILE A 40 1.65 -19.57 7.00
N GLU A 41 1.02 -20.56 6.39
CA GLU A 41 0.65 -20.54 4.98
C GLU A 41 -0.86 -20.57 4.83
N CYS A 42 -1.39 -19.77 3.90
CA CYS A 42 -2.79 -19.82 3.56
C CYS A 42 -3.05 -19.45 2.10
N ASP A 43 -4.12 -19.99 1.54
CA ASP A 43 -4.64 -19.55 0.25
C ASP A 43 -5.52 -18.31 0.47
N ILE A 44 -5.24 -17.24 -0.29
CA ILE A 44 -5.97 -15.96 -0.21
C ILE A 44 -6.84 -15.76 -1.44
N LYS A 45 -7.99 -15.14 -1.22
CA LYS A 45 -8.94 -14.75 -2.27
C LYS A 45 -9.44 -13.34 -1.99
N ILE A 46 -9.21 -12.42 -2.93
CA ILE A 46 -9.74 -11.06 -2.89
C ILE A 46 -10.91 -10.98 -3.87
N THR A 47 -12.08 -10.59 -3.37
CA THR A 47 -13.34 -10.54 -4.13
C THR A 47 -14.07 -9.25 -3.86
N ALA A 48 -14.86 -8.76 -4.82
CA ALA A 48 -15.95 -7.82 -4.54
C ALA A 48 -17.30 -8.55 -4.72
N SER A 49 -18.32 -8.14 -3.97
CA SER A 49 -19.63 -8.81 -3.96
C SER A 49 -20.18 -9.02 -5.38
N ALA A 50 -20.68 -10.22 -5.67
CA ALA A 50 -21.20 -10.67 -6.97
C ALA A 50 -20.19 -10.78 -8.14
N ILE A 51 -18.89 -10.68 -7.90
CA ILE A 51 -17.83 -10.78 -8.93
C ILE A 51 -17.00 -12.06 -8.74
N VAL A 52 -16.51 -12.62 -9.85
CA VAL A 52 -15.42 -13.61 -9.87
C VAL A 52 -14.23 -13.07 -9.03
N PRO A 53 -13.48 -13.92 -8.30
CA PRO A 53 -12.26 -13.46 -7.62
C PRO A 53 -11.39 -12.55 -8.48
N LEU A 54 -11.07 -11.37 -7.93
CA LEU A 54 -10.21 -10.38 -8.57
C LEU A 54 -8.75 -10.83 -8.49
N VAL A 55 -8.37 -11.35 -7.33
CA VAL A 55 -7.04 -11.89 -7.06
C VAL A 55 -7.18 -13.18 -6.25
N THR A 56 -6.37 -14.17 -6.59
CA THR A 56 -6.17 -15.39 -5.79
C THR A 56 -4.69 -15.57 -5.52
N GLY A 57 -4.30 -16.26 -4.48
CA GLY A 57 -2.87 -16.49 -4.26
C GLY A 57 -2.57 -17.38 -3.07
N ARG A 58 -1.28 -17.56 -2.81
CA ARG A 58 -0.77 -18.17 -1.60
C ARG A 58 0.08 -17.14 -0.85
N MET A 59 -0.27 -16.93 0.41
CA MET A 59 0.42 -16.05 1.34
C MET A 59 1.17 -16.89 2.36
N THR A 60 2.38 -16.48 2.68
CA THR A 60 3.26 -17.09 3.68
C THR A 60 3.76 -16.03 4.64
N TRP A 61 3.60 -16.28 5.93
CA TRP A 61 4.28 -15.56 6.99
C TRP A 61 5.35 -16.46 7.61
N ARG A 62 6.56 -15.94 7.78
CA ARG A 62 7.62 -16.56 8.57
C ARG A 62 7.96 -15.66 9.74
N ILE A 63 7.98 -16.21 10.94
CA ILE A 63 8.23 -15.47 12.17
C ILE A 63 9.41 -16.12 12.86
N ASN A 64 10.50 -15.38 13.01
CA ASN A 64 11.70 -15.87 13.68
C ASN A 64 11.74 -15.44 15.16
N SER A 65 12.75 -15.91 15.89
CA SER A 65 12.95 -15.58 17.31
C SER A 65 13.46 -14.16 17.58
N GLU A 66 13.74 -13.38 16.53
CA GLU A 66 14.33 -12.04 16.61
C GLU A 66 13.31 -10.92 16.33
N SER A 67 12.01 -11.21 16.54
CA SER A 67 10.89 -10.28 16.26
C SER A 67 10.83 -9.78 14.82
N GLU A 68 11.34 -10.59 13.89
CA GLU A 68 11.25 -10.35 12.45
C GLU A 68 10.20 -11.26 11.83
N LEU A 69 9.35 -10.64 11.02
CA LEU A 69 8.32 -11.29 10.23
C LEU A 69 8.68 -11.11 8.76
N THR A 70 8.72 -12.19 8.00
CA THR A 70 8.79 -12.12 6.54
C THR A 70 7.42 -12.45 5.96
N PHE A 71 6.88 -11.51 5.18
CA PHE A 71 5.71 -11.70 4.34
C PHE A 71 6.16 -12.11 2.95
N ASP A 72 5.52 -13.13 2.39
CA ASP A 72 5.63 -13.49 0.97
C ASP A 72 4.24 -13.80 0.42
N ILE A 73 3.94 -13.29 -0.77
CA ILE A 73 2.72 -13.63 -1.50
C ILE A 73 3.03 -13.89 -2.97
N LYS A 74 2.45 -14.99 -3.47
CA LYS A 74 2.34 -15.28 -4.91
C LYS A 74 0.88 -15.22 -5.28
N ALA A 75 0.50 -14.21 -6.05
CA ALA A 75 -0.87 -13.92 -6.40
C ALA A 75 -1.09 -13.89 -7.92
N ASN A 76 -2.26 -14.35 -8.34
CA ASN A 76 -2.76 -14.33 -9.70
C ASN A 76 -3.94 -13.34 -9.77
N VAL A 77 -3.79 -12.33 -10.60
CA VAL A 77 -4.84 -11.37 -10.94
C VAL A 77 -5.70 -11.97 -12.05
N SER A 78 -7.02 -11.86 -11.93
CA SER A 78 -7.96 -12.38 -12.92
C SER A 78 -7.72 -11.83 -14.33
N GLU A 79 -7.93 -12.65 -15.35
CA GLU A 79 -7.73 -12.26 -16.76
C GLU A 79 -8.63 -11.10 -17.17
N HIS A 80 -9.82 -10.99 -16.58
CA HIS A 80 -10.77 -9.91 -16.86
C HIS A 80 -10.38 -8.54 -16.28
N ILE A 81 -9.33 -8.48 -15.46
CA ILE A 81 -8.84 -7.24 -14.85
C ILE A 81 -7.73 -6.66 -15.70
N ASP A 82 -7.98 -5.60 -16.45
CA ASP A 82 -6.97 -4.96 -17.30
C ASP A 82 -5.78 -4.43 -16.50
N PHE A 83 -6.06 -3.81 -15.35
CA PHE A 83 -5.07 -3.34 -14.39
C PHE A 83 -5.69 -3.14 -12.99
N LEU A 84 -4.89 -3.19 -11.93
CA LEU A 84 -5.34 -2.78 -10.59
C LEU A 84 -4.93 -1.33 -10.28
N PRO A 85 -5.73 -0.57 -9.51
CA PRO A 85 -5.31 0.74 -9.03
C PRO A 85 -4.09 0.64 -8.11
N LEU A 86 -4.03 -0.39 -7.27
CA LEU A 86 -2.99 -0.66 -6.27
C LEU A 86 -3.07 -2.13 -5.85
N PHE A 87 -1.93 -2.75 -5.59
CA PHE A 87 -1.86 -4.03 -4.86
C PHE A 87 -0.84 -3.91 -3.70
N GLY A 88 -1.26 -4.23 -2.49
CA GLY A 88 -0.49 -3.98 -1.28
C GLY A 88 -1.19 -4.43 0.00
N MET A 89 -0.58 -4.10 1.12
CA MET A 89 -1.08 -4.39 2.47
C MET A 89 -1.14 -3.09 3.28
N THR A 90 -2.22 -2.89 4.03
CA THR A 90 -2.36 -1.79 4.97
C THR A 90 -2.18 -2.31 6.40
N LEU A 91 -1.32 -1.66 7.18
CA LEU A 91 -1.12 -1.90 8.61
C LEU A 91 -1.65 -0.70 9.40
N PRO A 92 -2.82 -0.81 10.04
CA PRO A 92 -3.24 0.14 11.06
C PRO A 92 -2.36 -0.01 12.29
N LEU A 93 -1.65 1.05 12.64
CA LEU A 93 -0.82 1.15 13.85
C LEU A 93 -1.55 1.98 14.89
N ALA A 94 -1.38 1.62 16.16
CA ALA A 94 -1.97 2.34 17.28
C ALA A 94 -1.54 3.81 17.33
N GLU A 95 -2.30 4.63 18.06
CA GLU A 95 -1.99 6.03 18.33
C GLU A 95 -0.53 6.19 18.81
N GLY A 96 0.15 7.22 18.29
CA GLY A 96 1.50 7.61 18.71
C GLY A 96 2.64 7.16 17.80
N PHE A 97 2.42 6.28 16.81
CA PHE A 97 3.42 6.03 15.75
C PHE A 97 3.51 7.22 14.77
N GLU A 98 4.38 8.17 15.09
CA GLU A 98 4.47 9.47 14.39
C GLU A 98 5.80 9.71 13.69
N ASN A 99 6.92 9.33 14.32
CA ASN A 99 8.24 9.67 13.82
C ASN A 99 8.62 8.76 12.66
N LEU A 100 8.85 9.33 11.48
CA LEU A 100 9.02 8.61 10.23
C LEU A 100 10.46 8.75 9.72
N GLU A 101 11.09 7.62 9.40
CA GLU A 101 12.34 7.57 8.63
C GLU A 101 12.17 6.59 7.47
N PHE A 102 12.65 6.94 6.27
CA PHE A 102 12.54 6.06 5.11
C PHE A 102 13.68 6.27 4.12
N PHE A 103 13.95 5.25 3.30
CA PHE A 103 14.82 5.35 2.13
C PHE A 103 14.03 5.05 0.86
N ALA A 104 13.68 6.09 0.12
CA ALA A 104 12.84 6.03 -1.08
C ALA A 104 13.05 7.27 -1.96
N TYR A 105 12.26 7.43 -3.03
CA TYR A 105 12.15 8.72 -3.71
C TYR A 105 11.37 9.73 -2.85
N GLY A 106 12.00 10.86 -2.53
CA GLY A 106 11.42 11.96 -1.75
C GLY A 106 12.11 13.30 -2.07
N PRO A 107 11.93 14.37 -1.25
CA PRO A 107 11.27 14.36 0.06
C PRO A 107 9.74 14.38 0.01
N HIS A 108 9.14 14.91 -1.05
CA HIS A 108 7.69 14.92 -1.26
C HIS A 108 7.21 13.64 -1.98
N GLU A 109 5.90 13.48 -2.06
CA GLU A 109 5.28 12.31 -2.67
C GLU A 109 5.75 12.06 -4.11
N SER A 110 5.91 10.79 -4.45
CA SER A 110 6.37 10.30 -5.74
C SER A 110 5.57 9.08 -6.20
N TYR A 111 5.40 8.99 -7.52
CA TYR A 111 4.72 7.87 -8.18
C TYR A 111 5.56 7.39 -9.38
N ILE A 112 5.22 6.23 -9.94
CA ILE A 112 5.96 5.63 -11.06
C ILE A 112 6.03 6.54 -12.32
N ASP A 113 5.14 7.50 -12.48
CA ASP A 113 5.14 8.49 -13.56
C ASP A 113 5.33 9.95 -13.07
N LYS A 114 5.42 10.15 -11.74
CA LYS A 114 5.64 11.46 -11.09
C LYS A 114 6.72 11.35 -10.02
N ARG A 115 7.99 11.18 -10.42
CA ARG A 115 9.14 11.08 -9.48
C ARG A 115 10.38 11.88 -9.86
N LEU A 116 10.43 12.49 -11.04
CA LEU A 116 11.66 13.12 -11.55
C LEU A 116 12.08 14.36 -10.75
N SER A 117 11.17 14.97 -10.00
CA SER A 117 11.47 16.03 -9.03
C SER A 117 11.96 15.52 -7.68
N CYS A 118 11.95 14.20 -7.46
CA CYS A 118 12.38 13.55 -6.23
C CYS A 118 13.77 12.93 -6.40
N ARG A 119 14.50 12.81 -5.30
CA ARG A 119 15.77 12.07 -5.22
C ARG A 119 15.61 10.81 -4.37
N LYS A 120 16.34 9.76 -4.71
CA LYS A 120 16.41 8.56 -3.87
C LYS A 120 17.42 8.78 -2.75
N SER A 121 16.97 8.83 -1.50
CA SER A 121 17.80 9.10 -0.33
C SER A 121 17.12 8.62 0.94
N ARG A 122 17.83 8.68 2.08
CA ARG A 122 17.22 8.63 3.40
C ARG A 122 16.59 9.99 3.73
N PHE A 123 15.39 9.96 4.28
CA PHE A 123 14.63 11.12 4.76
C PHE A 123 14.10 10.85 6.17
N SER A 124 13.93 11.92 6.94
CA SER A 124 13.28 11.93 8.26
C SER A 124 12.17 12.97 8.22
N SER A 125 11.00 12.64 8.79
CA SER A 125 9.79 13.46 8.80
C SER A 125 8.83 12.94 9.87
N THR A 126 7.57 13.36 9.85
CA THR A 126 6.49 12.78 10.65
C THR A 126 5.32 12.34 9.77
N VAL A 127 4.46 11.45 10.27
CA VAL A 127 3.23 11.02 9.57
C VAL A 127 2.35 12.22 9.22
N SER A 128 2.25 13.19 10.13
CA SER A 128 1.49 14.42 9.90
C SER A 128 2.01 15.24 8.70
N GLU A 129 3.32 15.23 8.44
CA GLU A 129 3.92 15.96 7.32
C GLU A 129 3.77 15.24 5.96
N GLN A 130 3.39 13.96 5.95
CA GLN A 130 3.23 13.18 4.72
C GLN A 130 1.92 13.42 3.99
N PHE A 131 0.93 14.02 4.66
CA PHE A 131 -0.36 14.29 4.06
C PHE A 131 -0.30 15.50 3.11
N THR A 132 -0.65 15.30 1.84
CA THR A 132 -0.80 16.42 0.89
C THR A 132 -2.25 16.92 0.89
N PRO A 133 -2.53 18.17 1.30
CA PRO A 133 -3.89 18.68 1.48
C PRO A 133 -4.55 19.15 0.18
N TYR A 134 -4.81 18.20 -0.72
CA TYR A 134 -5.63 18.47 -1.91
C TYR A 134 -7.03 18.95 -1.54
N ILE A 135 -7.54 19.98 -2.23
CA ILE A 135 -8.86 20.60 -1.94
C ILE A 135 -9.96 19.55 -1.89
N LYS A 136 -10.01 18.70 -2.91
CA LYS A 136 -10.75 17.43 -2.89
C LYS A 136 -9.78 16.33 -2.44
N PRO A 137 -10.01 15.71 -1.27
CA PRO A 137 -9.20 14.61 -0.79
C PRO A 137 -9.12 13.49 -1.83
N GLN A 138 -7.91 12.99 -2.03
CA GLN A 138 -7.58 11.94 -2.98
C GLN A 138 -6.30 11.23 -2.55
N GLU A 139 -5.91 10.12 -3.21
CA GLU A 139 -4.68 9.41 -2.87
C GLU A 139 -3.47 10.35 -2.86
N CYS A 140 -2.69 10.30 -1.78
CA CYS A 140 -1.53 11.16 -1.58
C CYS A 140 -0.46 10.51 -0.70
N GLY A 141 0.72 11.13 -0.64
CA GLY A 141 1.78 10.75 0.31
C GLY A 141 2.53 9.46 -0.05
N ASN A 142 2.40 8.98 -1.28
CA ASN A 142 3.12 7.79 -1.74
C ASN A 142 4.61 8.08 -1.94
N HIS A 143 5.47 7.11 -1.65
CA HIS A 143 6.89 7.12 -1.93
C HIS A 143 7.30 5.91 -2.77
N TYR A 144 7.74 6.19 -3.98
CA TYR A 144 8.15 5.17 -4.95
C TYR A 144 9.54 4.58 -4.63
N SER A 145 9.74 3.30 -4.95
CA SER A 145 11.01 2.56 -4.85
C SER A 145 11.67 2.62 -3.46
N THR A 146 10.88 2.26 -2.46
CA THR A 146 11.23 2.22 -1.06
C THR A 146 12.01 0.98 -0.70
N GLU A 147 13.13 1.18 -0.02
CA GLU A 147 13.98 0.11 0.51
C GLU A 147 13.65 -0.19 1.96
N PHE A 148 13.37 0.84 2.75
CA PHE A 148 12.79 0.68 4.08
C PHE A 148 11.95 1.88 4.48
N VAL A 149 11.04 1.64 5.41
CA VAL A 149 10.31 2.66 6.17
C VAL A 149 10.28 2.23 7.63
N LYS A 150 10.56 3.18 8.53
CA LYS A 150 10.55 3.01 9.98
C LYS A 150 9.61 4.03 10.58
N LEU A 151 8.66 3.54 11.37
CA LEU A 151 7.81 4.36 12.24
C LEU A 151 8.20 4.10 13.69
N THR A 152 8.49 5.17 14.42
CA THR A 152 8.81 5.11 15.84
C THR A 152 7.72 5.80 16.63
N HIS A 153 7.26 5.15 17.69
CA HIS A 153 6.29 5.70 18.60
C HIS A 153 6.86 6.94 19.32
N THR A 154 6.03 7.91 19.65
CA THR A 154 6.45 9.19 20.26
C THR A 154 7.11 9.04 21.63
N ASP A 155 6.85 7.94 22.34
CA ASP A 155 7.54 7.60 23.60
C ASP A 155 8.97 7.05 23.40
N GLY A 156 9.37 6.78 22.16
CA GLY A 156 10.68 6.24 21.78
C GLY A 156 10.91 4.77 22.15
N LYS A 157 9.91 4.05 22.66
CA LYS A 157 10.05 2.67 23.17
C LYS A 157 9.69 1.61 22.16
N SER A 158 8.84 1.94 21.19
CA SER A 158 8.35 1.00 20.18
C SER A 158 8.63 1.52 18.78
N SER A 159 9.04 0.64 17.87
CA SER A 159 9.15 0.94 16.46
C SER A 159 8.79 -0.25 15.58
N ILE A 160 8.31 0.06 14.39
CA ILE A 160 8.10 -0.90 13.31
C ILE A 160 8.97 -0.47 12.13
N THR A 161 9.76 -1.39 11.61
CA THR A 161 10.57 -1.18 10.41
C THR A 161 10.14 -2.18 9.35
N VAL A 162 9.66 -1.69 8.21
CA VAL A 162 9.37 -2.50 7.03
C VAL A 162 10.50 -2.31 6.03
N PHE A 163 11.03 -3.40 5.49
CA PHE A 163 12.18 -3.35 4.59
C PHE A 163 12.04 -4.36 3.44
N LYS A 164 12.61 -4.02 2.28
CA LYS A 164 12.56 -4.88 1.10
C LYS A 164 13.33 -6.18 1.36
N LYS A 165 12.84 -7.30 0.82
CA LYS A 165 13.60 -8.56 0.76
C LYS A 165 14.20 -8.78 -0.62
N ASP A 166 13.38 -8.70 -1.66
CA ASP A 166 13.81 -8.81 -3.06
C ASP A 166 13.77 -7.44 -3.75
N LYS A 167 12.56 -6.95 -4.06
CA LYS A 167 12.34 -5.72 -4.79
C LYS A 167 11.91 -4.57 -3.87
N PRO A 168 12.26 -3.32 -4.21
CA PRO A 168 11.68 -2.15 -3.54
C PRO A 168 10.15 -2.17 -3.62
N PHE A 169 9.49 -1.66 -2.59
CA PHE A 169 8.04 -1.48 -2.51
C PHE A 169 7.68 0.01 -2.66
N GLU A 170 6.40 0.36 -2.66
CA GLU A 170 5.92 1.73 -2.47
C GLU A 170 5.28 1.85 -1.09
N PHE A 171 5.38 2.99 -0.43
CA PHE A 171 4.70 3.18 0.86
C PHE A 171 3.99 4.52 0.96
N SER A 172 2.97 4.58 1.80
CA SER A 172 2.46 5.82 2.37
C SER A 172 2.15 5.61 3.86
N ALA A 173 2.27 6.65 4.67
CA ALA A 173 1.93 6.62 6.08
C ALA A 173 1.09 7.85 6.40
N LEU A 174 -0.19 7.67 6.74
CA LEU A 174 -1.15 8.77 6.92
C LEU A 174 -2.02 8.54 8.17
N HIS A 175 -2.51 9.63 8.77
CA HIS A 175 -3.54 9.56 9.82
C HIS A 175 -4.96 9.38 9.26
N THR A 176 -5.13 8.76 8.11
CA THR A 176 -6.45 8.50 7.53
C THR A 176 -6.33 7.32 6.55
N ASP A 177 -7.42 6.59 6.36
CA ASP A 177 -7.47 5.47 5.42
C ASP A 177 -8.00 5.92 4.05
N ALA A 178 -7.73 5.09 3.03
CA ALA A 178 -8.14 5.38 1.67
C ALA A 178 -9.66 5.51 1.50
N LYS A 179 -10.45 4.81 2.34
CA LYS A 179 -11.91 4.89 2.29
C LYS A 179 -12.40 6.25 2.77
N THR A 180 -11.88 6.72 3.89
CA THR A 180 -12.20 8.03 4.48
C THR A 180 -11.81 9.15 3.53
N ILE A 181 -10.64 9.05 2.88
CA ILE A 181 -10.23 9.99 1.83
C ILE A 181 -11.24 9.97 0.67
N ALA A 182 -11.58 8.80 0.14
CA ALA A 182 -12.48 8.67 -1.01
C ALA A 182 -13.91 9.17 -0.73
N ASP A 183 -14.40 8.99 0.50
CA ASP A 183 -15.75 9.39 0.92
C ASP A 183 -15.84 10.89 1.28
N THR A 184 -14.71 11.61 1.39
CA THR A 184 -14.67 13.02 1.79
C THR A 184 -14.61 13.95 0.57
N THR A 185 -15.52 14.91 0.50
CA THR A 185 -15.62 15.82 -0.66
C THR A 185 -14.66 17.01 -0.62
N HIS A 186 -14.33 17.52 0.57
CA HIS A 186 -13.49 18.69 0.77
C HIS A 186 -12.55 18.51 1.96
N TYR A 187 -11.30 18.98 1.85
CA TYR A 187 -10.25 18.79 2.86
C TYR A 187 -10.69 19.17 4.29
N HIS A 188 -11.38 20.30 4.47
CA HIS A 188 -11.81 20.75 5.80
C HIS A 188 -12.85 19.83 6.47
N LEU A 189 -13.45 18.90 5.73
CA LEU A 189 -14.36 17.87 6.25
C LEU A 189 -13.66 16.56 6.58
N LEU A 190 -12.39 16.41 6.16
CA LEU A 190 -11.62 15.18 6.36
C LEU A 190 -11.34 15.00 7.86
N LYS A 191 -11.65 13.79 8.35
CA LYS A 191 -11.38 13.42 9.74
C LYS A 191 -10.14 12.56 9.79
N PHE A 192 -9.11 13.08 10.46
CA PHE A 192 -7.93 12.31 10.79
C PHE A 192 -8.22 11.38 11.97
N SER A 193 -7.69 10.17 11.89
CA SER A 193 -7.64 9.18 12.96
C SER A 193 -6.50 9.48 13.92
N LYS A 194 -6.60 8.97 15.14
CA LYS A 194 -5.46 8.89 16.07
C LYS A 194 -4.44 7.84 15.64
N ASN A 195 -4.89 6.83 14.89
CA ASN A 195 -4.04 5.76 14.37
C ASN A 195 -3.21 6.24 13.18
N THR A 196 -2.12 5.53 12.91
CA THR A 196 -1.32 5.69 11.69
C THR A 196 -1.61 4.52 10.76
N TYR A 197 -1.99 4.79 9.52
CA TYR A 197 -2.18 3.77 8.49
C TYR A 197 -0.93 3.71 7.61
N LEU A 198 -0.12 2.65 7.80
CA LEU A 198 1.04 2.38 6.96
C LEU A 198 0.63 1.47 5.79
N ASN A 199 0.69 1.97 4.57
CA ASN A 199 0.46 1.20 3.35
C ASN A 199 1.80 0.70 2.80
N ILE A 200 1.88 -0.60 2.50
CA ILE A 200 3.06 -1.29 1.98
C ILE A 200 2.64 -1.94 0.67
N ASN A 201 2.99 -1.30 -0.44
CA ASN A 201 2.42 -1.60 -1.75
C ASN A 201 3.46 -2.29 -2.64
N TYR A 202 3.07 -3.39 -3.27
CA TYR A 202 3.86 -4.00 -4.33
C TYR A 202 4.08 -3.01 -5.48
N LYS A 203 2.99 -2.39 -5.93
CA LYS A 203 2.98 -1.30 -6.89
C LYS A 203 1.63 -0.58 -6.87
N GLN A 204 1.67 0.70 -7.20
CA GLN A 204 0.50 1.52 -7.47
C GLN A 204 0.51 2.00 -8.94
N THR A 205 -0.66 2.02 -9.59
CA THR A 205 -0.79 2.59 -10.94
C THR A 205 -0.45 4.09 -10.90
N GLY A 206 0.24 4.61 -11.92
CA GLY A 206 0.63 6.02 -12.02
C GLY A 206 -0.53 7.01 -11.98
N VAL A 207 -0.20 8.30 -11.81
CA VAL A 207 -1.18 9.38 -11.65
C VAL A 207 -1.72 9.94 -12.97
N GLY A 208 -0.96 9.84 -14.07
CA GLY A 208 -1.34 10.39 -15.37
C GLY A 208 -1.72 11.87 -15.35
N SER A 209 -2.53 12.29 -16.33
CA SER A 209 -3.13 13.63 -16.40
C SER A 209 -4.57 13.59 -16.92
N GLY A 210 -5.27 12.49 -16.64
CA GLY A 210 -6.58 12.16 -17.21
C GLY A 210 -7.72 13.13 -16.88
N SER A 211 -7.54 14.12 -16.01
CA SER A 211 -8.54 15.17 -15.78
C SER A 211 -8.66 16.11 -16.98
N CYS A 212 -7.54 16.43 -17.62
CA CYS A 212 -7.43 17.22 -18.85
C CYS A 212 -6.13 16.84 -19.56
N GLY A 213 -6.14 15.69 -20.24
CA GLY A 213 -4.94 15.10 -20.82
C GLY A 213 -5.04 13.59 -20.99
N PRO A 214 -3.93 12.92 -21.35
CA PRO A 214 -3.90 11.47 -21.49
C PRO A 214 -4.14 10.74 -20.18
N TYR A 215 -4.78 9.57 -20.28
CA TYR A 215 -4.79 8.59 -19.20
C TYR A 215 -3.37 8.15 -18.82
N THR A 216 -3.21 7.60 -17.62
CA THR A 216 -1.97 6.95 -17.21
C THR A 216 -1.48 6.00 -18.30
N ALA A 217 -0.27 6.19 -18.80
CA ALA A 217 0.24 5.39 -19.90
C ALA A 217 0.38 3.90 -19.49
N PRO A 218 0.20 2.93 -20.40
CA PRO A 218 0.18 1.51 -20.06
C PRO A 218 1.41 1.02 -19.26
N GLN A 219 2.60 1.53 -19.56
CA GLN A 219 3.85 1.17 -18.85
C GLN A 219 3.87 1.60 -17.37
N TYR A 220 2.96 2.49 -16.96
CA TYR A 220 2.81 2.99 -15.60
C TYR A 220 1.60 2.38 -14.89
N ARG A 221 0.91 1.41 -15.50
CA ARG A 221 -0.21 0.68 -14.88
C ARG A 221 0.27 -0.65 -14.29
N LEU A 222 -0.35 -1.08 -13.19
CA LEU A 222 -0.16 -2.43 -12.66
C LEU A 222 -1.00 -3.42 -13.50
N THR A 223 -0.38 -3.97 -14.54
CA THR A 223 -1.00 -4.90 -15.51
C THR A 223 -0.54 -6.34 -15.31
N GLU A 224 0.38 -6.59 -14.37
CA GLU A 224 0.91 -7.92 -14.09
C GLU A 224 -0.18 -8.88 -13.65
N LYS A 225 -0.31 -10.02 -14.35
CA LYS A 225 -1.22 -11.11 -13.97
C LYS A 225 -0.67 -11.99 -12.86
N ASN A 226 0.65 -12.04 -12.73
CA ASN A 226 1.34 -12.81 -11.69
C ASN A 226 2.14 -11.83 -10.82
N ILE A 227 1.78 -11.73 -9.55
CA ILE A 227 2.41 -10.86 -8.57
C ILE A 227 3.20 -11.73 -7.59
N GLY A 228 4.49 -11.46 -7.46
CA GLY A 228 5.33 -11.93 -6.37
C GLY A 228 5.74 -10.75 -5.52
N PHE A 229 5.36 -10.74 -4.25
CA PHE A 229 5.66 -9.63 -3.34
C PHE A 229 6.16 -10.14 -1.99
N CYS A 230 7.35 -9.70 -1.60
CA CYS A 230 8.01 -10.11 -0.36
C CYS A 230 8.70 -8.94 0.33
N PHE A 231 8.45 -8.79 1.63
CA PHE A 231 9.09 -7.79 2.48
C PHE A 231 9.23 -8.32 3.92
N GLY A 232 10.17 -7.74 4.66
CA GLY A 232 10.36 -7.99 6.08
C GLY A 232 9.72 -6.89 6.92
N ILE A 233 9.28 -7.27 8.11
CA ILE A 233 8.85 -6.38 9.19
C ILE A 233 9.67 -6.72 10.41
N LYS A 234 10.27 -5.73 11.06
CA LYS A 234 10.95 -5.88 12.34
C LYS A 234 10.29 -4.99 13.38
N PHE A 235 9.99 -5.58 14.54
CA PHE A 235 9.50 -4.87 15.71
C PHE A 235 10.63 -4.68 16.72
N CYS A 236 10.76 -3.48 17.28
CA CYS A 236 11.66 -3.18 18.39
C CYS A 236 10.91 -2.42 19.48
#